data_AF-Q311C1-F1
#
_entry.id   AF-Q311C1-F1
#
_cell.length_a   1.000
_cell.length_b   1.000
_cell.length_c   1.000
_cell.angle_alpha   90.00
_cell.angle_beta   90.00
_cell.angle_gamma   90.00
#
_symmetry.space_group_name_H-M   'P 1'
#
loop_
_entity.id
_entity.type
_entity.pdbx_description
1 polymer ?
#
loop_
_entity_poly.entity_id
_entity_poly.type
_entity_poly.pdbx_seq_one_letter_code
_entity_poly.pdbx_strand_id
1 'polypeptide(L)'
;MDPLFVLLASLSAVAVIFMLFRRRTQSFQQIINKLERQNAQLNLQLSRLSDEEGRLNDSLDALDSQIKMAALQATEHLDAPEEQKAGMRFLDYLVHRGGITSDQLKKVERYKVQTGSPMSAEELLIVLDMLSREKLQSMKDAFGRLSDGSSGAEKY
;
A
#
# COMPACT_ATOMS: atom_id res chain seq x y z
N MET A 1 39.81 60.94 52.94
CA MET A 1 39.34 60.31 51.69
C MET A 1 38.94 61.43 50.76
N ASP A 2 39.68 61.61 49.67
CA ASP A 2 39.44 62.74 48.76
C ASP A 2 38.12 62.55 48.00
N PRO A 3 37.26 63.58 47.92
CA PRO A 3 35.94 63.48 47.29
C PRO A 3 36.03 63.09 45.80
N LEU A 4 37.14 63.41 45.14
CA LEU A 4 37.44 62.99 43.76
C LEU A 4 37.59 61.47 43.62
N PHE A 5 38.16 60.80 44.62
CA PHE A 5 38.36 59.35 44.58
C PHE A 5 37.03 58.59 44.71
N VAL A 6 36.11 59.12 45.54
CA VAL A 6 34.75 58.56 45.70
C VAL A 6 33.93 58.73 44.42
N LEU A 7 34.07 59.86 43.72
CA LEU A 7 33.43 60.12 42.43
C LEU A 7 33.97 59.19 41.32
N LEU A 8 35.29 58.98 41.27
CA LEU A 8 35.90 58.09 40.27
C LEU A 8 35.50 56.62 40.50
N ALA A 9 35.45 56.19 41.77
CA ALA A 9 35.04 54.85 42.16
C ALA A 9 33.55 54.59 41.86
N SER A 10 32.67 55.57 42.10
CA SER A 10 31.24 55.42 41.79
C SER A 10 30.98 55.38 40.28
N LEU A 11 31.68 56.20 39.50
CA LEU A 11 31.55 56.23 38.03
C LEU A 11 32.02 54.91 37.40
N SER A 12 33.13 54.35 37.89
CA SER A 12 33.64 53.06 37.41
C SER A 12 32.72 51.90 37.79
N ALA A 13 32.12 51.90 38.98
CA ALA A 13 31.11 50.90 39.37
C ALA A 13 29.87 50.94 38.46
N VAL A 14 29.35 52.13 38.15
CA VAL A 14 28.21 52.28 37.22
C VAL A 14 28.56 51.78 35.82
N ALA A 15 29.76 52.09 35.33
CA ALA A 15 30.22 51.61 34.02
C ALA A 15 30.30 50.07 33.94
N VAL A 16 30.79 49.41 35.01
CA VAL A 16 30.85 47.95 35.10
C VAL A 16 29.45 47.34 35.14
N ILE A 17 28.55 47.88 35.95
CA ILE A 17 27.14 47.42 36.02
C ILE A 17 26.48 47.56 34.65
N PHE A 18 26.68 48.69 33.97
CA PHE A 18 26.14 48.93 32.63
C PHE A 18 26.69 47.94 31.59
N MET A 19 27.99 47.65 31.61
CA MET A 19 28.59 46.64 30.73
C MET A 19 28.02 45.23 30.98
N LEU A 20 27.85 44.84 32.24
CA LEU A 20 27.25 43.55 32.59
C LEU A 20 25.80 43.45 32.11
N PHE A 21 25.01 44.52 32.30
CA PHE A 21 23.63 44.58 31.82
C PHE A 21 23.57 44.49 30.30
N ARG A 22 24.39 45.28 29.59
CA ARG A 22 24.44 45.26 28.12
C ARG A 22 24.81 43.87 27.58
N ARG A 23 25.81 43.22 28.18
CA ARG A 23 26.22 41.85 27.79
C ARG A 23 25.10 40.84 28.04
N ARG A 24 24.38 41.00 29.15
CA ARG A 24 23.24 40.13 29.49
C ARG A 24 22.07 40.33 28.54
N THR A 25 21.73 41.57 28.18
CA THR A 25 20.69 41.90 27.20
C THR A 25 21.02 41.33 25.83
N GLN A 26 22.28 41.43 25.38
CA GLN A 26 22.72 40.83 24.12
C GLN A 26 22.55 39.30 24.10
N SER A 27 22.89 38.61 25.20
CA SER A 27 22.67 37.17 25.32
C SER A 27 21.19 36.80 25.24
N PHE A 28 20.33 37.53 25.96
CA PHE A 28 18.88 37.32 25.88
C PHE A 28 18.34 37.54 24.47
N GLN A 29 18.81 38.57 23.77
CA GLN A 29 18.36 38.85 22.41
C GLN A 29 18.81 37.78 21.42
N GLN A 30 20.01 37.21 21.60
CA GLN A 30 20.44 36.05 20.82
C GLN A 30 19.57 34.82 21.08
N ILE A 31 19.18 34.57 22.34
CA ILE A 31 18.29 33.45 22.71
C ILE A 31 16.90 33.66 22.11
N ILE A 32 16.34 34.87 22.19
CA ILE A 32 15.05 35.22 21.59
C ILE A 32 15.09 34.99 20.08
N ASN A 33 16.09 35.54 19.37
CA ASN A 33 16.23 35.35 17.93
C ASN A 33 16.39 33.86 17.55
N LYS A 34 17.05 33.06 18.40
CA LYS A 34 17.17 31.62 18.18
C LYS A 34 15.83 30.92 18.35
N LEU A 35 15.08 31.24 19.40
CA LEU A 35 13.75 30.70 19.65
C LEU A 35 12.75 31.07 18.55
N GLU A 36 12.78 32.32 18.08
CA GLU A 36 11.94 32.78 16.97
C GLU A 36 12.24 32.01 15.69
N ARG A 37 13.52 31.79 15.36
CA ARG A 37 13.91 30.97 14.20
C ARG A 37 13.47 29.52 14.35
N GLN A 38 13.61 28.94 15.54
CA GLN A 38 13.14 27.58 15.80
C GLN A 38 11.63 27.47 15.69
N ASN A 39 10.88 28.46 16.18
CA ASN A 39 9.43 28.50 16.08
C ASN A 39 8.98 28.64 14.61
N ALA A 40 9.62 29.51 13.84
CA ALA A 40 9.38 29.63 12.41
C ALA A 40 9.67 28.32 11.65
N GLN A 41 10.76 27.62 12.00
CA GLN A 41 11.07 26.30 11.43
C GLN A 41 10.03 25.24 11.79
N LEU A 42 9.58 25.21 13.04
CA LEU A 42 8.53 24.29 13.49
C LEU A 42 7.20 24.56 12.79
N ASN A 43 6.82 25.83 12.60
CA ASN A 43 5.60 26.17 11.85
C ASN A 43 5.69 25.74 10.38
N LEU A 44 6.86 25.86 9.75
CA LEU A 44 7.08 25.34 8.40
C LEU A 44 6.98 23.81 8.36
N GLN A 45 7.50 23.11 9.36
CA GLN A 45 7.36 21.65 9.46
C GLN A 45 5.91 21.22 9.68
N LEU A 46 5.18 21.92 10.55
CA LEU A 46 3.75 21.69 10.78
C LEU A 46 2.93 21.90 9.50
N SER A 47 3.21 22.97 8.74
CA SER A 47 2.54 23.21 7.46
C SER A 47 2.80 22.07 6.48
N ARG A 48 4.05 21.59 6.37
CA ARG A 48 4.39 20.47 5.48
C ARG A 48 3.70 19.18 5.88
N LEU A 49 3.67 18.87 7.18
CA LEU A 49 2.98 17.69 7.69
C LEU A 49 1.47 17.78 7.44
N SER A 50 0.86 18.95 7.61
CA SER A 50 -0.55 19.17 7.29
C SER A 50 -0.84 18.99 5.80
N ASP A 51 0.06 19.45 4.92
CA ASP A 51 -0.08 19.25 3.48
C ASP A 51 0.07 17.77 3.10
N GLU A 52 1.02 17.06 3.73
CA GLU A 52 1.20 15.62 3.53
C GLU A 52 -0.01 14.82 4.02
N GLU A 53 -0.57 15.16 5.18
CA GLU A 53 -1.79 14.57 5.71
C GLU A 53 -2.97 14.74 4.75
N GLY A 54 -3.17 15.96 4.22
CA GLY A 54 -4.20 16.23 3.21
C GLY A 54 -4.03 15.36 1.97
N ARG A 55 -2.81 15.25 1.43
CA ARG A 55 -2.53 14.41 0.25
C ARG A 55 -2.72 12.92 0.51
N LEU A 56 -2.37 12.44 1.71
CA LEU A 56 -2.64 11.05 2.09
C LEU A 56 -4.14 10.79 2.17
N ASN A 57 -4.90 11.73 2.74
CA ASN A 57 -6.35 11.59 2.87
C ASN A 57 -7.03 11.58 1.49
N ASP A 58 -6.63 12.48 0.58
CA ASP A 58 -7.09 12.46 -0.82
C ASP A 58 -6.77 11.13 -1.52
N SER A 59 -5.58 10.57 -1.24
CA SER A 59 -5.19 9.27 -1.79
C SER A 59 -6.03 8.12 -1.21
N LEU A 60 -6.38 8.18 0.08
CA LEU A 60 -7.25 7.18 0.71
C LEU A 60 -8.66 7.23 0.11
N ASP A 61 -9.21 8.42 -0.07
CA ASP A 61 -10.53 8.61 -0.70
C ASP A 61 -10.54 8.10 -2.15
N ALA A 62 -9.46 8.35 -2.90
CA ALA A 62 -9.30 7.84 -4.25
C ALA A 62 -9.21 6.31 -4.28
N LEU A 63 -8.47 5.68 -3.36
CA LEU A 63 -8.41 4.22 -3.26
C LEU A 63 -9.75 3.61 -2.82
N ASP A 64 -10.44 4.21 -1.85
CA ASP A 64 -11.76 3.75 -1.40
C ASP A 64 -12.78 3.82 -2.54
N SER A 65 -12.73 4.90 -3.34
CA SER A 65 -13.52 5.01 -4.56
C SER A 65 -13.21 3.91 -5.57
N GLN A 66 -11.92 3.61 -5.81
CA GLN A 66 -11.51 2.52 -6.69
C GLN A 66 -11.97 1.16 -6.18
N ILE A 67 -11.87 0.90 -4.88
CA ILE A 67 -12.33 -0.34 -4.24
C ILE A 67 -13.85 -0.48 -4.41
N LYS A 68 -14.62 0.58 -4.17
CA LYS A 68 -16.07 0.58 -4.38
C LYS A 68 -16.45 0.30 -5.83
N MET A 69 -15.75 0.92 -6.78
CA MET A 69 -15.96 0.68 -8.21
C MET A 69 -15.61 -0.76 -8.60
N ALA A 70 -14.49 -1.31 -8.11
CA ALA A 70 -14.10 -2.69 -8.34
C ALA A 70 -15.07 -3.69 -7.69
N ALA A 71 -15.59 -3.38 -6.49
CA ALA A 71 -16.60 -4.18 -5.82
C ALA A 71 -17.92 -4.19 -6.62
N LEU A 72 -18.34 -3.04 -7.15
CA LEU A 72 -19.52 -2.93 -8.02
C LEU A 72 -19.36 -3.74 -9.32
N GLN A 73 -18.19 -3.67 -9.96
CA GLN A 73 -17.88 -4.48 -11.14
C GLN A 73 -17.81 -5.97 -10.82
N ALA A 74 -17.28 -6.34 -9.65
CA ALA A 74 -17.27 -7.73 -9.19
C ALA A 74 -18.68 -8.25 -8.90
N THR A 75 -19.58 -7.42 -8.36
CA THR A 75 -21.00 -7.78 -8.17
C THR A 75 -21.74 -7.89 -9.50
N GLU A 76 -21.46 -7.02 -10.48
CA GLU A 76 -22.04 -7.11 -11.82
C GLU A 76 -21.60 -8.39 -12.56
N HIS A 77 -20.39 -8.89 -12.26
CA HIS A 77 -19.93 -10.20 -12.74
C HIS A 77 -20.44 -11.40 -11.93
N LEU A 78 -20.90 -11.20 -10.68
CA LEU A 78 -21.50 -12.24 -9.84
C LEU A 78 -23.00 -12.44 -10.14
N ASP A 79 -23.68 -11.40 -10.64
CA ASP A 79 -25.09 -11.47 -11.07
C ASP A 79 -25.26 -11.94 -12.53
N ALA A 80 -24.17 -12.23 -13.24
CA ALA A 80 -24.24 -12.96 -14.51
C ALA A 80 -24.63 -14.42 -14.20
N PRO A 81 -25.75 -14.93 -14.73
CA PRO A 81 -26.46 -16.06 -14.15
C PRO A 81 -25.59 -17.31 -14.08
N GLU A 82 -25.57 -17.95 -12.90
CA GLU A 82 -24.99 -19.27 -12.62
C GLU A 82 -25.57 -20.43 -13.46
N GLU A 83 -26.32 -20.15 -14.52
CA GLU A 83 -26.99 -21.14 -15.37
C GLU A 83 -26.07 -21.83 -16.39
N GLN A 84 -24.79 -21.45 -16.52
CA GLN A 84 -23.85 -22.08 -17.47
C GLN A 84 -22.83 -23.03 -16.85
N LYS A 85 -22.90 -23.33 -15.54
CA LYS A 85 -21.89 -24.17 -14.87
C LYS A 85 -22.10 -25.68 -15.04
N ALA A 86 -23.24 -26.12 -15.56
CA ALA A 86 -23.46 -27.52 -15.93
C ALA A 86 -22.91 -27.80 -17.34
N GLY A 87 -21.60 -28.02 -17.46
CA GLY A 87 -20.98 -28.44 -18.73
C GLY A 87 -19.62 -27.82 -19.05
N MET A 88 -19.08 -26.94 -18.21
CA MET A 88 -17.75 -26.35 -18.41
C MET A 88 -16.67 -27.44 -18.31
N ARG A 89 -15.75 -27.51 -19.28
CA ARG A 89 -14.63 -28.47 -19.21
C ARG A 89 -13.64 -28.04 -18.12
N PHE A 90 -12.98 -29.00 -17.49
CA PHE A 90 -12.05 -28.73 -16.38
C PHE A 90 -10.93 -27.74 -16.75
N LEU A 91 -10.43 -27.76 -17.98
CA LEU A 91 -9.41 -26.82 -18.46
C LEU A 91 -9.94 -25.37 -18.52
N ASP A 92 -11.20 -25.20 -18.92
CA ASP A 92 -11.86 -23.88 -18.95
C ASP A 92 -12.09 -23.37 -17.53
N TYR A 93 -12.43 -24.27 -16.60
CA TYR A 93 -12.51 -23.97 -15.18
C TYR A 93 -11.16 -23.52 -14.59
N LEU A 94 -10.06 -24.17 -14.98
CA LEU A 94 -8.71 -23.78 -14.55
C LEU A 94 -8.33 -22.37 -15.02
N VAL A 95 -8.72 -21.97 -16.23
CA VAL A 95 -8.50 -20.61 -16.75
C VAL A 95 -9.38 -19.61 -15.99
N HIS A 96 -10.67 -19.93 -15.82
CA HIS A 96 -11.64 -19.02 -15.19
C HIS A 96 -11.33 -18.75 -13.70
N ARG A 97 -10.84 -19.76 -12.97
CA ARG A 97 -10.43 -19.61 -11.55
C ARG A 97 -9.04 -19.02 -11.36
N GLY A 98 -8.33 -18.64 -12.42
CA GLY A 98 -6.94 -18.16 -12.34
C GLY A 98 -5.95 -19.24 -11.90
N GLY A 99 -6.28 -20.51 -12.10
CA GLY A 99 -5.36 -21.63 -11.89
C GLY A 99 -4.20 -21.59 -12.89
N ILE A 100 -4.54 -21.30 -14.15
CA ILE A 100 -3.64 -21.11 -15.28
C ILE A 100 -4.09 -19.91 -16.12
N THR A 101 -3.20 -19.35 -16.94
CA THR A 101 -3.53 -18.30 -17.91
C THR A 101 -3.93 -18.91 -19.27
N SER A 102 -4.71 -18.18 -20.07
CA SER A 102 -5.07 -18.59 -21.44
C SER A 102 -3.83 -18.86 -22.31
N ASP A 103 -2.76 -18.09 -22.11
CA ASP A 103 -1.50 -18.29 -22.83
C ASP A 103 -0.77 -19.58 -22.45
N GLN A 104 -0.83 -19.99 -21.18
CA GLN A 104 -0.30 -21.28 -20.74
C GLN A 104 -1.07 -22.44 -21.37
N LEU A 105 -2.41 -22.37 -21.43
CA LEU A 105 -3.22 -23.38 -22.09
C LEU A 105 -2.87 -23.52 -23.58
N LYS A 106 -2.73 -22.40 -24.29
CA LYS A 106 -2.30 -22.39 -25.71
C LYS A 106 -0.88 -22.94 -25.92
N LYS A 107 0.01 -22.81 -24.94
CA LYS A 107 1.36 -23.41 -25.01
C LYS A 107 1.28 -24.93 -24.88
N VAL A 108 0.45 -25.43 -23.97
CA VAL A 108 0.23 -26.87 -23.80
C VAL A 108 -0.39 -27.51 -25.04
N GLU A 109 -1.41 -26.88 -25.62
CA GLU A 109 -2.03 -27.38 -26.85
C GLU A 109 -1.05 -27.41 -28.02
N ARG A 110 -0.26 -26.34 -28.21
CA ARG A 110 0.78 -26.30 -29.24
C ARG A 110 1.83 -27.38 -29.03
N TYR A 111 2.28 -27.56 -27.79
CA TYR A 111 3.24 -28.61 -27.46
C TYR A 111 2.69 -30.00 -27.81
N LYS A 112 1.42 -30.27 -27.46
CA LYS A 112 0.76 -31.54 -27.77
C LYS A 112 0.66 -31.82 -29.27
N VAL A 113 0.25 -30.82 -30.05
CA VAL A 113 0.15 -30.95 -31.52
C VAL A 113 1.52 -31.15 -32.16
N GLN A 114 2.53 -30.43 -31.68
CA GLN A 114 3.89 -30.46 -32.24
C GLN A 114 4.64 -31.76 -31.91
N THR A 115 4.43 -32.32 -30.71
CA THR A 115 5.13 -33.53 -30.24
C THR A 115 4.33 -34.81 -30.45
N GLY A 116 3.04 -34.72 -30.76
CA GLY A 116 2.15 -35.88 -30.82
C GLY A 116 1.98 -36.57 -29.47
N SER A 117 2.20 -35.85 -28.36
CA SER A 117 2.22 -36.45 -27.03
C SER A 117 0.87 -37.10 -26.68
N PRO A 118 0.86 -38.36 -26.21
CA PRO A 118 -0.36 -39.03 -25.75
C PRO A 118 -0.87 -38.47 -24.40
N MET A 119 -0.09 -37.61 -23.74
CA MET A 119 -0.44 -37.04 -22.44
C MET A 119 -1.67 -36.12 -22.51
N SER A 120 -2.43 -36.10 -21.42
CA SER A 120 -3.51 -35.13 -21.23
C SER A 120 -2.96 -33.71 -21.06
N ALA A 121 -3.77 -32.69 -21.36
CA ALA A 121 -3.35 -31.30 -21.17
C ALA A 121 -3.05 -30.99 -19.68
N GLU A 122 -3.73 -31.65 -18.76
CA GLU A 122 -3.49 -31.57 -17.31
C GLU A 122 -2.09 -32.05 -16.93
N GLU A 123 -1.66 -33.19 -17.48
CA GLU A 123 -0.32 -33.74 -17.23
C GLU A 123 0.76 -32.86 -17.85
N LEU A 124 0.51 -32.32 -19.04
CA LEU A 124 1.44 -31.39 -19.69
C LEU A 124 1.61 -30.08 -18.91
N LEU A 125 0.55 -29.59 -18.24
CA LEU A 125 0.66 -28.43 -17.35
C LEU A 125 1.59 -28.69 -16.16
N ILE A 126 1.63 -29.91 -15.64
CA ILE A 126 2.57 -30.32 -14.58
C ILE A 126 3.98 -30.50 -15.14
N VAL A 127 4.13 -31.22 -16.26
CA VAL A 127 5.44 -31.52 -16.87
C VAL A 127 6.16 -30.25 -17.32
N LEU A 128 5.41 -29.24 -17.77
CA LEU A 128 5.95 -27.94 -18.16
C LEU A 128 6.08 -26.95 -17.00
N ASP A 129 5.90 -27.40 -15.76
CA ASP A 129 6.00 -26.60 -14.53
C ASP A 129 5.08 -25.37 -14.51
N MET A 130 3.95 -25.45 -15.23
CA MET A 130 2.97 -24.37 -15.33
C MET A 130 1.92 -24.44 -14.22
N LEU A 131 1.72 -25.62 -13.62
CA LEU A 131 0.80 -25.84 -12.52
C LEU A 131 1.32 -26.98 -11.64
N SER A 132 1.41 -26.76 -10.32
CA SER A 132 1.82 -27.82 -9.39
C SER A 132 0.75 -28.90 -9.27
N ARG A 133 1.18 -30.13 -8.96
CA ARG A 133 0.27 -31.28 -8.82
C ARG A 133 -0.73 -31.09 -7.68
N GLU A 134 -0.32 -30.46 -6.58
CA GLU A 134 -1.16 -30.17 -5.42
C GLU A 134 -2.25 -29.14 -5.77
N LYS A 135 -1.89 -28.11 -6.56
CA LYS A 135 -2.82 -27.09 -7.03
C LYS A 135 -3.81 -27.65 -8.04
N LEU A 136 -3.36 -28.54 -8.95
CA LEU A 136 -4.24 -29.26 -9.87
C LEU A 136 -5.24 -30.13 -9.09
N GLN A 137 -4.77 -30.88 -8.08
CA GLN A 137 -5.62 -31.80 -7.32
C GLN A 137 -6.67 -31.07 -6.50
N SER A 138 -6.28 -30.01 -5.78
CA SER A 138 -7.25 -29.16 -5.06
C SER A 138 -8.29 -28.51 -5.99
N MET A 139 -7.90 -28.09 -7.20
CA MET A 139 -8.83 -27.53 -8.18
C MET A 139 -9.75 -28.59 -8.79
N LYS A 140 -9.26 -29.82 -8.98
CA LYS A 140 -10.04 -30.97 -9.43
C LYS A 140 -11.07 -31.39 -8.40
N ASP A 141 -10.71 -31.41 -7.13
CA ASP A 141 -11.63 -31.69 -6.02
C ASP A 141 -12.73 -30.62 -5.92
N ALA A 142 -12.36 -29.35 -6.09
CA ALA A 142 -13.33 -28.24 -6.14
C ALA A 142 -14.27 -28.34 -7.35
N PHE A 143 -13.74 -28.73 -8.52
CA PHE A 143 -14.52 -28.92 -9.74
C PHE A 143 -15.47 -30.12 -9.63
N GLY A 144 -15.01 -31.23 -9.05
CA GLY A 144 -15.85 -32.42 -8.81
C GLY A 144 -17.05 -32.12 -7.90
N ARG A 145 -16.85 -31.34 -6.83
CA ARG A 145 -17.95 -30.91 -5.94
C ARG A 145 -19.00 -30.03 -6.64
N LEU A 146 -18.57 -29.21 -7.61
CA LEU A 146 -19.48 -28.41 -8.43
C LEU A 146 -20.28 -29.26 -9.43
N SER A 147 -19.65 -30.31 -9.97
CA SER A 147 -20.30 -31.26 -10.87
C SER A 147 -21.31 -32.16 -10.14
N ASP A 148 -20.99 -32.63 -8.93
CA ASP A 148 -21.86 -33.51 -8.13
C ASP A 148 -23.04 -32.77 -7.50
N GLY A 149 -22.88 -31.48 -7.16
CA GLY A 149 -23.95 -30.63 -6.63
C GLY A 149 -25.11 -30.39 -7.62
N SER A 150 -24.86 -30.57 -8.93
CA SER A 150 -25.89 -30.46 -9.97
C SER A 150 -26.73 -31.73 -10.14
N SER A 151 -26.29 -32.89 -9.64
CA SER A 151 -27.04 -34.16 -9.77
C SER A 151 -27.99 -34.42 -8.60
N GLY A 152 -27.97 -33.59 -7.55
CA GLY A 152 -28.82 -33.72 -6.37
C GLY A 152 -30.08 -32.84 -6.36
N ALA A 153 -30.28 -32.01 -7.38
CA ALA A 153 -31.40 -31.06 -7.46
C ALA A 153 -32.65 -31.60 -8.21
N GLU A 154 -32.66 -32.87 -8.61
CA GLU A 154 -33.86 -33.56 -9.11
C GLU A 154 -34.26 -34.68 -8.14
N LYS A 155 -34.89 -34.30 -7.03
CA LYS A 155 -35.85 -35.09 -6.24
C LYS A 155 -36.10 -34.29 -4.98
N TYR A 156 -37.06 -33.37 -5.02
CA TYR A 156 -38.09 -33.14 -4.00
C TYR A 156 -39.05 -32.08 -4.53
#